data_AF-A0A958C1M7-F1
#
_entry.id   AF-A0A958C1M7-F1
#
_cell.length_a   1.000
_cell.length_b   1.000
_cell.length_c   1.000
_cell.angle_alpha   90.00
_cell.angle_beta   90.00
_cell.angle_gamma   90.00
#
_symmetry.space_group_name_H-M   'P 1'
#
loop_
_entity.id
_entity.type
_entity.pdbx_description
1 polymer ?
#
loop_
_entity_poly.entity_id
_entity_poly.type
_entity_poly.pdbx_seq_one_letter_code
_entity_poly.pdbx_strand_id
1 'polypeptide(L)'
;MIMKRTVLFGLLLALVITAVPMAAMTPAAEAGSGHYGGQQCVYHTVTFGQTLSGIASYYGVNMWTLAQRNGIWDPNRIYAGQRLLIYCYTPKPPPPPKPPAPPPPPPSYPASPCTPSCSGSGPYVPPPAQPGDGAAAACSIVPQNGFGTVWYQNAGVRQQLGCPTTPEQGFSGAQQWFHSGFAVANDTNGTIYVMYNNGTWQQFQNTWVPGDPVYNPGLYPPPGWCQPEYGIGKVWRNQDNVSQKLGWGKAPQQATTGSTQQYQGGMMLWTSASGVWVLYNNGTFQHFS
;
A
#
# COMPACT_ATOMS: atom_id res chain seq x y z
N MET A 1 97.87 32.43 7.28
CA MET A 1 98.88 31.39 6.91
C MET A 1 98.15 30.06 6.93
N ILE A 2 97.91 29.42 5.78
CA ILE A 2 98.73 28.33 5.22
C ILE A 2 98.63 27.09 6.17
N MET A 3 98.14 25.90 5.82
CA MET A 3 98.21 25.14 4.56
C MET A 3 97.19 23.97 4.57
N LYS A 4 96.79 23.56 3.37
CA LYS A 4 96.11 22.31 2.97
C LYS A 4 96.77 21.02 3.49
N ARG A 5 95.98 19.94 3.58
CA ARG A 5 96.28 18.53 3.23
C ARG A 5 94.99 17.70 3.35
N THR A 6 94.19 17.54 2.29
CA THR A 6 94.21 16.44 1.30
C THR A 6 94.20 15.05 1.92
N VAL A 7 93.12 14.27 1.68
CA VAL A 7 93.12 12.91 1.06
C VAL A 7 91.66 12.42 0.94
N LEU A 8 91.27 12.05 -0.29
CA LEU A 8 90.02 11.35 -0.66
C LEU A 8 90.05 9.90 -0.16
N PHE A 9 88.88 9.28 0.09
CA PHE A 9 88.57 7.89 -0.32
C PHE A 9 87.11 7.54 0.02
N GLY A 10 86.42 6.80 -0.85
CA GLY A 10 85.38 5.87 -0.42
C GLY A 10 83.93 6.19 -0.79
N LEU A 11 83.58 5.90 -2.04
CA LEU A 11 82.24 5.56 -2.48
C LEU A 11 81.70 4.37 -1.65
N LEU A 12 80.50 4.46 -1.08
CA LEU A 12 79.61 3.30 -0.89
C LEU A 12 78.18 3.76 -0.56
N LEU A 13 77.35 3.71 -1.58
CA LEU A 13 75.91 3.78 -1.57
C LEU A 13 75.37 2.54 -0.83
N ALA A 14 74.76 2.70 0.33
CA ALA A 14 74.00 1.64 1.00
C ALA A 14 72.59 2.17 1.31
N LEU A 15 71.71 1.91 0.36
CA LEU A 15 70.27 2.10 0.45
C LEU A 15 69.74 1.11 1.50
N VAL A 16 69.38 1.61 2.69
CA VAL A 16 68.72 0.78 3.72
C VAL A 16 67.27 0.59 3.31
N ILE A 17 67.02 -0.46 2.50
CA ILE A 17 65.66 -0.95 2.25
C ILE A 17 65.25 -1.77 3.48
N THR A 18 64.40 -1.20 4.33
CA THR A 18 63.75 -1.94 5.40
C THR A 18 62.75 -2.92 4.80
N ALA A 19 63.08 -4.22 4.85
CA ALA A 19 62.13 -5.29 4.56
C ALA A 19 61.20 -5.46 5.78
N VAL A 20 60.00 -4.90 5.70
CA VAL A 20 58.90 -5.21 6.61
C VAL A 20 58.29 -6.54 6.16
N PRO A 21 58.14 -7.56 7.02
CA PRO A 21 57.50 -8.81 6.64
C PRO A 21 55.99 -8.54 6.43
N MET A 22 55.51 -8.76 5.21
CA MET A 22 54.09 -8.81 4.90
C MET A 22 53.50 -10.08 5.54
N ALA A 23 52.94 -9.93 6.74
CA ALA A 23 51.95 -10.88 7.23
C ALA A 23 50.80 -10.91 6.22
N ALA A 24 50.61 -12.06 5.59
CA ALA A 24 49.44 -12.34 4.77
C ALA A 24 48.20 -12.37 5.67
N MET A 25 47.60 -11.20 5.87
CA MET A 25 46.23 -11.08 6.36
C MET A 25 45.33 -11.38 5.17
N THR A 26 44.84 -12.62 5.08
CA THR A 26 43.64 -12.91 4.29
C THR A 26 42.50 -12.06 4.87
N PRO A 27 41.92 -11.10 4.13
CA PRO A 27 40.68 -10.51 4.59
C PRO A 27 39.62 -11.60 4.47
N ALA A 28 39.08 -12.02 5.61
CA ALA A 28 37.80 -12.69 5.66
C ALA A 28 36.81 -11.83 4.85
N ALA A 29 36.11 -12.45 3.90
CA ALA A 29 35.02 -11.82 3.18
C ALA A 29 33.87 -11.56 4.17
N GLU A 30 33.98 -10.50 4.95
CA GLU A 30 32.87 -9.92 5.68
C GLU A 30 32.02 -9.18 4.66
N ALA A 31 30.81 -9.68 4.42
CA ALA A 31 29.72 -8.91 3.83
C ALA A 31 29.36 -7.78 4.81
N GLY A 32 30.20 -6.76 4.88
CA GLY A 32 30.08 -5.64 5.80
C GLY A 32 28.94 -4.72 5.39
N SER A 33 27.84 -4.80 6.14
CA SER A 33 26.74 -3.83 6.14
C SER A 33 27.25 -2.48 6.67
N GLY A 34 27.71 -1.64 5.75
CA GLY A 34 28.12 -0.27 6.08
C GLY A 34 26.90 0.54 6.52
N HIS A 35 26.91 0.98 7.78
CA HIS A 35 25.92 1.91 8.32
C HIS A 35 26.32 3.34 7.97
N TYR A 36 25.62 3.95 7.02
CA TYR A 36 25.70 5.39 6.75
C TYR A 36 24.45 6.05 7.35
N GLY A 37 24.60 6.89 8.38
CA GLY A 37 23.52 7.74 8.90
C GLY A 37 22.28 7.01 9.47
N GLY A 38 22.41 5.78 9.97
CA GLY A 38 21.28 4.98 10.50
C GLY A 38 20.57 4.12 9.45
N GLN A 39 21.04 4.10 8.21
CA GLN A 39 20.60 3.21 7.16
C GLN A 39 21.53 2.00 7.04
N GLN A 40 20.95 0.80 7.00
CA GLN A 40 21.64 -0.44 6.64
C GLN A 40 21.72 -0.56 5.12
N CYS A 41 22.94 -0.65 4.61
CA CYS A 41 23.17 -0.74 3.17
C CYS A 41 23.66 -2.13 2.78
N VAL A 42 23.09 -2.65 1.69
CA VAL A 42 23.49 -3.91 1.06
C VAL A 42 24.42 -3.60 -0.10
N TYR A 43 25.58 -4.25 -0.10
CA TYR A 43 26.58 -4.14 -1.14
C TYR A 43 26.76 -5.48 -1.85
N HIS A 44 27.09 -5.44 -3.14
CA HIS A 44 27.49 -6.60 -3.92
C HIS A 44 28.86 -6.34 -4.55
N THR A 45 29.76 -7.31 -4.44
CA THR A 45 31.04 -7.25 -5.15
C THR A 45 30.92 -8.03 -6.44
N VAL A 46 31.11 -7.34 -7.57
CA VAL A 46 31.02 -7.92 -8.91
C VAL A 46 32.05 -9.04 -9.05
N THR A 47 31.62 -10.22 -9.50
CA THR A 47 32.49 -11.35 -9.83
C THR A 47 32.69 -11.46 -11.35
N PHE A 48 33.72 -12.21 -11.77
CA PHE A 48 34.02 -12.38 -13.19
C PHE A 48 32.82 -12.99 -13.94
N GLY A 49 32.44 -12.37 -15.06
CA GLY A 49 31.33 -12.83 -15.90
C GLY A 49 29.94 -12.29 -15.50
N GLN A 50 29.82 -11.55 -14.39
CA GLN A 50 28.56 -10.87 -14.07
C GLN A 50 28.38 -9.59 -14.89
N THR A 51 27.12 -9.31 -15.24
CA THR A 51 26.71 -8.04 -15.84
C THR A 51 25.92 -7.21 -14.83
N LEU A 52 25.89 -5.89 -15.03
CA LEU A 52 25.14 -5.01 -14.15
C LEU A 52 23.63 -5.34 -14.21
N SER A 53 23.13 -5.75 -15.38
CA SER A 53 21.76 -6.22 -15.57
C SER A 53 21.47 -7.50 -14.78
N GLY A 54 22.37 -8.49 -14.82
CA GLY A 54 22.20 -9.75 -14.08
C GLY A 54 22.21 -9.53 -12.57
N ILE A 55 23.11 -8.69 -12.08
CA ILE A 55 23.18 -8.32 -10.66
C ILE A 55 21.90 -7.56 -10.25
N ALA A 56 21.46 -6.60 -11.05
CA ALA A 56 20.26 -5.83 -10.78
C ALA A 56 19.01 -6.73 -10.70
N SER A 57 18.86 -7.64 -11.66
CA SER A 57 17.79 -8.64 -11.67
C SER A 57 17.83 -9.57 -10.46
N TYR A 58 19.02 -10.04 -10.06
CA TYR A 58 19.18 -10.90 -8.88
C TYR A 58 18.69 -10.24 -7.58
N TYR A 59 18.92 -8.93 -7.44
CA TYR A 59 18.49 -8.17 -6.27
C TYR A 59 17.11 -7.49 -6.43
N GLY A 60 16.43 -7.69 -7.56
CA GLY A 60 15.13 -7.08 -7.84
C GLY A 60 15.18 -5.54 -7.96
N VAL A 61 16.31 -4.97 -8.37
CA VAL A 61 16.49 -3.52 -8.57
C VAL A 61 16.64 -3.19 -10.06
N ASN A 62 16.33 -1.96 -10.46
CA ASN A 62 16.53 -1.53 -11.85
C ASN A 62 18.03 -1.30 -12.14
N MET A 63 18.52 -1.84 -13.26
CA MET A 63 19.93 -1.72 -13.66
C MET A 63 20.39 -0.26 -13.82
N TRP A 64 19.57 0.60 -14.44
CA TRP A 64 19.92 2.01 -14.65
C TRP A 64 19.94 2.77 -13.32
N THR A 65 19.01 2.50 -12.43
CA THR A 65 19.02 3.06 -11.06
C THR A 65 20.24 2.56 -10.28
N LEU A 66 20.61 1.29 -10.44
CA LEU A 66 21.81 0.72 -9.84
C LEU A 66 23.07 1.38 -10.41
N ALA A 67 23.12 1.63 -11.71
CA ALA A 67 24.20 2.32 -12.40
C ALA A 67 24.37 3.75 -11.86
N GLN A 68 23.29 4.52 -11.87
CA GLN A 68 23.27 5.91 -11.41
C GLN A 68 23.69 6.03 -9.94
N ARG A 69 23.18 5.15 -9.06
CA ARG A 69 23.54 5.15 -7.63
C ARG A 69 25.03 4.90 -7.41
N ASN A 70 25.65 4.13 -8.29
CA ASN A 70 27.07 3.79 -8.21
C ASN A 70 27.94 4.67 -9.11
N GLY A 71 27.39 5.75 -9.70
CA GLY A 71 28.13 6.65 -10.59
C GLY A 71 28.61 5.98 -11.87
N ILE A 72 27.95 4.92 -12.32
CA ILE A 72 28.31 4.17 -13.52
C ILE A 72 27.63 4.83 -14.72
N TRP A 73 28.43 5.44 -15.59
CA TRP A 73 27.94 6.15 -16.77
C TRP A 73 27.53 5.19 -17.90
N ASP A 74 28.27 4.08 -18.07
CA ASP A 74 28.00 3.02 -19.04
C ASP A 74 27.65 1.70 -18.30
N PRO A 75 26.37 1.31 -18.24
CA PRO A 75 25.94 0.09 -17.55
C PRO A 75 26.52 -1.21 -18.10
N ASN A 76 27.02 -1.21 -19.33
CA ASN A 76 27.66 -2.38 -19.93
C ASN A 76 29.12 -2.55 -19.48
N ARG A 77 29.65 -1.57 -18.74
CA ARG A 77 31.05 -1.53 -18.34
C ARG A 77 31.18 -1.50 -16.82
N ILE A 78 31.19 -2.70 -16.25
CA ILE A 78 31.52 -2.96 -14.85
C ILE A 78 32.70 -3.93 -14.75
N TYR A 79 33.42 -3.87 -13.63
CA TYR A 79 34.65 -4.63 -13.44
C TYR A 79 34.54 -5.63 -12.30
N ALA A 80 35.13 -6.81 -12.47
CA ALA A 80 35.27 -7.75 -11.36
C ALA A 80 36.03 -7.09 -10.19
N GLY A 81 35.54 -7.31 -8.97
CA GLY A 81 36.01 -6.64 -7.75
C GLY A 81 35.35 -5.29 -7.46
N GLN A 82 34.56 -4.73 -8.39
CA GLN A 82 33.83 -3.49 -8.16
C GLN A 82 32.74 -3.70 -7.12
N ARG A 83 32.70 -2.85 -6.08
CA ARG A 83 31.68 -2.90 -5.03
C ARG A 83 30.52 -1.97 -5.39
N LEU A 84 29.34 -2.56 -5.56
CA LEU A 84 28.10 -1.88 -5.91
C LEU A 84 27.21 -1.74 -4.68
N LEU A 85 26.74 -0.53 -4.42
CA LEU A 85 25.66 -0.25 -3.49
C LEU A 85 24.32 -0.65 -4.11
N ILE A 86 23.73 -1.74 -3.61
CA ILE A 86 22.52 -2.34 -4.17
C ILE A 86 21.25 -1.67 -3.66
N TYR A 87 21.17 -1.37 -2.36
CA TYR A 87 20.16 -0.50 -1.75
C TYR A 87 20.55 -0.20 -0.30
N CYS A 88 20.00 0.88 0.25
CA CYS A 88 20.02 1.15 1.68
C CYS A 88 18.59 1.13 2.21
N TYR A 89 18.37 0.54 3.36
CA TYR A 89 17.11 0.55 4.08
C TYR A 89 17.35 1.00 5.52
N THR A 90 16.45 1.80 6.08
CA THR A 90 16.41 1.97 7.54
C THR A 90 15.66 0.78 8.11
N PRO A 91 16.26 -0.04 8.99
CA PRO A 91 15.49 -1.00 9.77
C PRO A 91 14.40 -0.22 10.50
N LYS A 92 13.14 -0.64 10.34
CA LYS A 92 12.05 -0.08 11.15
C LYS A 92 12.42 -0.27 12.62
N PRO A 93 12.40 0.77 13.47
CA PRO A 93 12.55 0.58 14.90
C PRO A 93 11.57 -0.50 15.37
N PRO A 94 11.94 -1.35 16.35
CA PRO A 94 11.01 -2.30 16.92
C PRO A 94 9.71 -1.56 17.26
N PRO A 95 8.54 -2.12 16.93
CA PRO A 95 7.29 -1.50 17.34
C PRO A 95 7.35 -1.26 18.86
N PRO A 96 6.85 -0.13 19.37
CA PRO A 96 6.76 0.07 20.81
C PRO A 96 6.00 -1.12 21.41
N PRO A 97 6.33 -1.52 22.66
CA PRO A 97 5.62 -2.60 23.33
C PRO A 97 4.12 -2.35 23.20
N LYS A 98 3.39 -3.36 22.72
CA LYS A 98 1.94 -3.29 22.58
C LYS A 98 1.37 -2.73 23.90
N PRO A 99 0.56 -1.66 23.88
CA PRO A 99 -0.11 -1.20 25.08
C PRO A 99 -0.80 -2.39 25.77
N PRO A 100 -0.87 -2.44 27.11
CA PRO A 100 -1.63 -3.47 27.81
C PRO A 100 -2.99 -3.60 27.13
N ALA A 101 -3.41 -4.83 26.82
CA ALA A 101 -4.71 -5.05 26.22
C ALA A 101 -5.78 -4.31 27.04
N PRO A 102 -6.79 -3.71 26.39
CA PRO A 102 -7.96 -3.25 27.13
C PRO A 102 -8.44 -4.38 28.06
N PRO A 103 -8.93 -4.08 29.27
CA PRO A 103 -9.51 -5.10 30.11
C PRO A 103 -10.54 -5.90 29.29
N PRO A 104 -10.63 -7.23 29.49
CA PRO A 104 -11.61 -8.03 28.78
C PRO A 104 -13.00 -7.40 28.97
N PRO A 105 -13.89 -7.47 27.97
CA PRO A 105 -15.26 -7.05 28.15
C PRO A 105 -15.84 -7.75 29.40
N PRO A 106 -16.75 -7.09 30.14
CA PRO A 106 -17.38 -7.71 31.29
C PRO A 106 -17.96 -9.08 30.88
N PRO A 107 -17.94 -10.08 31.79
CA PRO A 107 -18.41 -11.42 31.47
C PRO A 107 -19.79 -11.33 30.83
N SER A 108 -19.92 -11.98 29.67
CA SER A 108 -21.20 -12.13 28.98
C SER A 108 -22.24 -12.59 29.98
N TYR A 109 -23.31 -11.80 30.13
CA TYR A 109 -24.50 -12.21 30.87
C TYR A 109 -24.90 -13.63 30.43
N PRO A 110 -25.30 -14.52 31.36
CA PRO A 110 -25.78 -15.84 30.98
C PRO A 110 -26.93 -15.69 29.99
N ALA A 111 -26.92 -16.53 28.96
CA ALA A 111 -28.01 -16.68 28.03
C ALA A 111 -29.32 -16.83 28.81
N SER A 112 -30.29 -15.94 28.55
CA SER A 112 -31.67 -16.18 28.91
C SER A 112 -32.08 -17.54 28.32
N PRO A 113 -32.77 -18.41 29.08
CA PRO A 113 -33.23 -19.68 28.53
C PRO A 113 -34.16 -19.41 27.36
N CYS A 114 -33.75 -19.84 26.17
CA CYS A 114 -34.66 -20.05 25.05
C CYS A 114 -35.71 -21.07 25.50
N THR A 115 -36.92 -20.60 25.76
CA THR A 115 -38.10 -21.46 25.62
C THR A 115 -38.31 -21.77 24.14
N PRO A 116 -38.68 -23.01 23.77
CA PRO A 116 -38.69 -23.46 22.40
C PRO A 116 -39.99 -23.02 21.71
N SER A 117 -39.96 -21.87 21.04
CA SER A 117 -40.84 -21.61 19.90
C SER A 117 -40.40 -20.34 19.20
N CYS A 118 -39.54 -20.49 18.21
CA CYS A 118 -39.48 -19.61 17.04
C CYS A 118 -38.90 -20.41 15.87
N SER A 119 -39.54 -21.53 15.53
CA SER A 119 -39.72 -21.86 14.10
C SER A 119 -40.84 -20.97 13.59
N GLY A 120 -40.52 -19.69 13.42
CA GLY A 120 -41.40 -18.71 12.82
C GLY A 120 -40.89 -18.42 11.41
N SER A 121 -41.39 -19.15 10.43
CA SER A 121 -41.40 -18.78 9.01
C SER A 121 -42.36 -17.59 8.77
N GLY A 122 -42.38 -16.62 9.69
CA GLY A 122 -43.21 -15.43 9.63
C GLY A 122 -42.52 -14.32 8.84
N PRO A 123 -43.23 -13.58 7.98
CA PRO A 123 -42.66 -12.45 7.27
C PRO A 123 -42.18 -11.39 8.27
N TYR A 124 -40.99 -10.83 8.03
CA TYR A 124 -40.48 -9.65 8.71
C TYR A 124 -41.55 -8.54 8.68
N VAL A 125 -42.00 -8.09 9.84
CA VAL A 125 -42.93 -6.97 9.97
C VAL A 125 -42.10 -5.71 10.21
N PRO A 126 -42.02 -4.78 9.26
CA PRO A 126 -41.27 -3.54 9.42
C PRO A 126 -41.86 -2.67 10.54
N PRO A 127 -41.04 -1.80 11.17
CA PRO A 127 -41.53 -0.83 12.15
C PRO A 127 -42.67 0.03 11.57
N PRO A 128 -43.66 0.46 12.39
CA PRO A 128 -44.73 1.32 11.92
C PRO A 128 -44.15 2.62 11.35
N ALA A 129 -44.62 3.01 10.16
CA ALA A 129 -44.21 4.22 9.46
C ALA A 129 -44.34 5.45 10.37
N GLN A 130 -43.26 6.23 10.48
CA GLN A 130 -43.29 7.52 11.15
C GLN A 130 -43.99 8.57 10.27
N PRO A 131 -44.71 9.54 10.86
CA PRO A 131 -45.34 10.62 10.09
C PRO A 131 -44.27 11.48 9.40
N GLY A 132 -44.14 11.33 8.08
CA GLY A 132 -43.05 11.87 7.25
C GLY A 132 -42.61 10.91 6.12
N ASP A 133 -43.10 9.66 6.17
CA ASP A 133 -42.62 8.50 5.42
C ASP A 133 -43.30 8.24 4.06
N GLY A 134 -43.77 9.28 3.34
CA GLY A 134 -44.48 9.11 2.06
C GLY A 134 -43.72 8.28 0.99
N ALA A 135 -42.40 8.11 1.12
CA ALA A 135 -41.57 7.32 0.22
C ALA A 135 -41.33 5.86 0.67
N ALA A 136 -41.55 5.51 1.95
CA ALA A 136 -41.16 4.20 2.46
C ALA A 136 -42.19 3.09 2.16
N ALA A 137 -43.46 3.47 2.01
CA ALA A 137 -44.60 2.56 1.98
C ALA A 137 -44.90 1.91 0.62
N ALA A 138 -44.08 2.13 -0.43
CA ALA A 138 -44.42 1.73 -1.80
C ALA A 138 -43.35 0.89 -2.53
N CYS A 139 -42.21 0.58 -1.89
CA CYS A 139 -41.12 -0.12 -2.58
C CYS A 139 -41.37 -1.64 -2.64
N SER A 140 -41.24 -2.24 -3.83
CA SER A 140 -41.37 -3.69 -4.03
C SER A 140 -40.21 -4.50 -3.44
N ILE A 141 -39.07 -3.85 -3.22
CA ILE A 141 -37.89 -4.42 -2.57
C ILE A 141 -37.62 -3.59 -1.33
N VAL A 142 -37.40 -4.26 -0.20
CA VAL A 142 -37.00 -3.62 1.05
C VAL A 142 -35.53 -3.92 1.33
N PRO A 143 -34.72 -2.90 1.68
CA PRO A 143 -33.33 -3.12 2.06
C PRO A 143 -33.27 -3.80 3.43
N GLN A 144 -32.29 -4.69 3.61
CA GLN A 144 -32.10 -5.46 4.85
C GLN A 144 -30.77 -5.13 5.51
N ASN A 145 -30.55 -5.64 6.73
CA ASN A 145 -29.27 -5.53 7.44
C ASN A 145 -28.78 -4.07 7.60
N GLY A 146 -27.49 -3.83 7.31
CA GLY A 146 -26.88 -2.50 7.39
C GLY A 146 -27.53 -1.49 6.45
N PHE A 147 -27.92 -1.91 5.24
CA PHE A 147 -28.62 -1.03 4.29
C PHE A 147 -30.02 -0.67 4.76
N GLY A 148 -30.75 -1.64 5.31
CA GLY A 148 -32.04 -1.40 5.94
C GLY A 148 -31.92 -0.41 7.09
N THR A 149 -30.94 -0.59 7.97
CA THR A 149 -30.68 0.30 9.11
C THR A 149 -30.46 1.75 8.64
N VAL A 150 -29.56 1.96 7.67
CA VAL A 150 -29.30 3.30 7.13
C VAL A 150 -30.54 3.89 6.46
N TRP A 151 -31.24 3.11 5.64
CA TRP A 151 -32.39 3.61 4.87
C TRP A 151 -33.60 3.94 5.74
N TYR A 152 -33.94 3.11 6.75
CA TYR A 152 -35.08 3.36 7.63
C TYR A 152 -34.81 4.48 8.65
N GLN A 153 -33.59 4.56 9.18
CA GLN A 153 -33.27 5.52 10.25
C GLN A 153 -32.92 6.93 9.72
N ASN A 154 -32.63 7.07 8.42
CA ASN A 154 -32.23 8.34 7.83
C ASN A 154 -33.22 8.79 6.75
N ALA A 155 -34.21 9.59 7.15
CA ALA A 155 -35.25 10.08 6.23
C ALA A 155 -34.68 10.84 5.01
N GLY A 156 -33.60 11.63 5.19
CA GLY A 156 -32.92 12.32 4.09
C GLY A 156 -32.26 11.37 3.09
N VAL A 157 -31.60 10.31 3.58
CA VAL A 157 -31.04 9.24 2.72
C VAL A 157 -32.15 8.60 1.91
N ARG A 158 -33.27 8.24 2.56
CA ARG A 158 -34.41 7.61 1.90
C ARG A 158 -35.07 8.50 0.86
N GLN A 159 -35.26 9.79 1.15
CA GLN A 159 -35.83 10.75 0.20
C GLN A 159 -34.95 10.92 -1.04
N GLN A 160 -33.62 10.90 -0.87
CA GLN A 160 -32.68 11.12 -1.96
C GLN A 160 -32.37 9.84 -2.76
N LEU A 161 -32.31 8.66 -2.12
CA LEU A 161 -32.12 7.38 -2.81
C LEU A 161 -33.40 6.83 -3.43
N GLY A 162 -34.56 7.07 -2.82
CA GLY A 162 -35.81 6.42 -3.21
C GLY A 162 -35.81 4.92 -2.93
N CYS A 163 -36.55 4.17 -3.75
CA CYS A 163 -36.71 2.73 -3.58
C CYS A 163 -35.49 1.94 -4.09
N PRO A 164 -35.14 0.82 -3.43
CA PRO A 164 -34.21 -0.14 -4.00
C PRO A 164 -34.75 -0.71 -5.32
N THR A 165 -33.85 -0.87 -6.30
CA THR A 165 -34.17 -1.43 -7.62
C THR A 165 -33.65 -2.86 -7.79
N THR A 166 -32.70 -3.27 -6.95
CA THR A 166 -32.16 -4.63 -6.93
C THR A 166 -32.11 -5.18 -5.51
N PRO A 167 -32.09 -6.53 -5.35
CA PRO A 167 -31.65 -7.15 -4.11
C PRO A 167 -30.20 -6.77 -3.77
N GLU A 168 -29.83 -6.97 -2.50
CA GLU A 168 -28.44 -6.87 -2.06
C GLU A 168 -27.57 -7.91 -2.78
N GLN A 169 -26.44 -7.47 -3.32
CA GLN A 169 -25.48 -8.30 -4.03
C GLN A 169 -24.14 -8.27 -3.30
N GLY A 170 -23.74 -9.41 -2.76
CA GLY A 170 -22.41 -9.59 -2.17
C GLY A 170 -21.31 -9.60 -3.23
N PHE A 171 -20.12 -9.15 -2.85
CA PHE A 171 -18.94 -9.20 -3.70
C PHE A 171 -17.65 -9.51 -2.92
N SER A 172 -16.68 -10.07 -3.62
CA SER A 172 -15.28 -10.09 -3.23
C SER A 172 -14.54 -8.97 -3.95
N GLY A 173 -13.50 -8.43 -3.34
CA GLY A 173 -12.69 -7.42 -4.00
C GLY A 173 -11.51 -6.94 -3.19
N ALA A 174 -11.07 -5.73 -3.50
CA ALA A 174 -9.99 -5.06 -2.82
C ALA A 174 -10.41 -3.65 -2.39
N GLN A 175 -9.80 -3.12 -1.34
CA GLN A 175 -10.01 -1.75 -0.90
C GLN A 175 -8.69 -1.11 -0.50
N GLN A 176 -8.61 0.21 -0.61
CA GLN A 176 -7.41 0.95 -0.23
C GLN A 176 -7.76 2.34 0.31
N TRP A 177 -7.11 2.70 1.41
CA TRP A 177 -7.16 4.06 1.96
C TRP A 177 -6.07 4.92 1.34
N PHE A 178 -6.42 6.16 1.02
CA PHE A 178 -5.54 7.17 0.43
C PHE A 178 -5.37 8.35 1.38
N HIS A 179 -4.45 9.25 1.05
CA HIS A 179 -4.29 10.52 1.74
C HIS A 179 -5.63 11.25 1.89
N SER A 180 -6.36 11.38 0.77
CA SER A 180 -7.58 12.16 0.64
C SER A 180 -8.76 11.37 0.09
N GLY A 181 -8.87 10.10 0.44
CA GLY A 181 -10.06 9.32 0.09
C GLY A 181 -9.91 7.82 0.31
N PHE A 182 -10.82 7.09 -0.33
CA PHE A 182 -10.96 5.65 -0.23
C PHE A 182 -11.38 5.09 -1.57
N ALA A 183 -10.88 3.90 -1.94
CA ALA A 183 -11.33 3.20 -3.12
C ALA A 183 -11.66 1.74 -2.80
N VAL A 184 -12.67 1.22 -3.48
CA VAL A 184 -13.12 -0.18 -3.39
C VAL A 184 -13.27 -0.72 -4.79
N ALA A 185 -12.55 -1.80 -5.10
CA ALA A 185 -12.80 -2.64 -6.26
C ALA A 185 -13.82 -3.72 -5.89
N ASN A 186 -14.84 -3.87 -6.72
CA ASN A 186 -15.76 -4.99 -6.71
C ASN A 186 -15.38 -5.91 -7.89
N ASP A 187 -14.78 -7.05 -7.58
CA ASP A 187 -14.28 -7.98 -8.60
C ASP A 187 -15.42 -8.77 -9.26
N THR A 188 -16.58 -8.85 -8.61
CA THR A 188 -17.77 -9.53 -9.14
C THR A 188 -18.37 -8.78 -10.32
N ASN A 189 -18.44 -7.45 -10.24
CA ASN A 189 -18.99 -6.62 -11.31
C ASN A 189 -17.92 -5.81 -12.08
N GLY A 190 -16.65 -5.96 -11.73
CA GLY A 190 -15.53 -5.28 -12.37
C GLY A 190 -15.51 -3.76 -12.17
N THR A 191 -16.14 -3.22 -11.14
CA THR A 191 -16.22 -1.76 -10.92
C THR A 191 -15.33 -1.31 -9.76
N ILE A 192 -14.63 -0.20 -9.94
CA ILE A 192 -13.85 0.49 -8.91
C ILE A 192 -14.60 1.76 -8.52
N TYR A 193 -15.03 1.82 -7.27
CA TYR A 193 -15.65 2.99 -6.66
C TYR A 193 -14.58 3.80 -5.94
N VAL A 194 -14.58 5.12 -6.15
CA VAL A 194 -13.63 6.05 -5.54
C VAL A 194 -14.41 7.14 -4.82
N MET A 195 -14.19 7.26 -3.51
CA MET A 195 -14.79 8.27 -2.64
C MET A 195 -13.69 9.25 -2.20
N TYR A 196 -13.90 10.54 -2.48
CA TYR A 196 -12.93 11.60 -2.20
C TYR A 196 -13.30 12.35 -0.91
N ASN A 197 -12.31 12.83 -0.16
CA ASN A 197 -12.55 13.58 1.09
C ASN A 197 -13.32 14.90 0.89
N ASN A 198 -13.47 15.39 -0.34
CA ASN A 198 -14.30 16.55 -0.66
C ASN A 198 -15.82 16.22 -0.75
N GLY A 199 -16.22 14.99 -0.42
CA GLY A 199 -17.62 14.55 -0.41
C GLY A 199 -18.17 14.09 -1.76
N THR A 200 -17.32 14.00 -2.79
CA THR A 200 -17.70 13.50 -4.12
C THR A 200 -17.22 12.06 -4.34
N TRP A 201 -17.87 11.35 -5.25
CA TRP A 201 -17.47 10.00 -5.65
C TRP A 201 -17.53 9.81 -7.16
N GLN A 202 -16.78 8.83 -7.65
CA GLN A 202 -16.77 8.40 -9.04
C GLN A 202 -16.66 6.88 -9.11
N GLN A 203 -17.08 6.29 -10.24
CA GLN A 203 -16.85 4.89 -10.55
C GLN A 203 -16.08 4.73 -11.86
N PHE A 204 -15.29 3.68 -11.93
CA PHE A 204 -14.47 3.34 -13.07
C PHE A 204 -14.58 1.85 -13.36
N GLN A 205 -14.48 1.47 -14.63
CA GLN A 205 -14.33 0.07 -15.01
C GLN A 205 -12.93 -0.41 -14.66
N ASN A 206 -12.84 -1.56 -14.01
CA ASN A 206 -11.58 -2.23 -13.74
C ASN A 206 -11.09 -2.87 -15.04
N THR A 207 -10.18 -2.17 -15.71
CA THR A 207 -9.56 -2.62 -16.97
C THR A 207 -8.22 -3.32 -16.74
N TRP A 208 -7.82 -3.59 -15.50
CA TRP A 208 -6.57 -4.28 -15.21
C TRP A 208 -6.72 -5.77 -15.51
N VAL A 209 -5.80 -6.31 -16.31
CA VAL A 209 -5.73 -7.73 -16.66
C VAL A 209 -4.37 -8.31 -16.30
N PRO A 210 -4.25 -9.64 -16.09
CA PRO A 210 -2.95 -10.27 -15.89
C PRO A 210 -1.98 -9.92 -17.04
N GLY A 211 -0.81 -9.40 -16.68
CA GLY A 211 0.19 -8.90 -17.63
C GLY A 211 0.27 -7.37 -17.71
N ASP A 212 -0.75 -6.65 -17.25
CA ASP A 212 -0.66 -5.20 -17.08
C ASP A 212 0.34 -4.81 -15.98
N PRO A 213 1.02 -3.65 -16.10
CA PRO A 213 1.85 -3.12 -15.04
C PRO A 213 1.06 -2.98 -13.73
N VAL A 214 1.48 -3.72 -12.69
CA VAL A 214 0.87 -3.66 -11.34
C VAL A 214 1.02 -2.24 -10.78
N TYR A 215 2.18 -1.63 -10.97
CA TYR A 215 2.53 -0.28 -10.53
C TYR A 215 3.40 0.42 -11.58
N ASN A 216 3.70 1.72 -11.39
CA ASN A 216 4.61 2.47 -12.27
C ASN A 216 5.94 2.73 -11.54
N PRO A 217 7.06 2.12 -11.96
CA PRO A 217 8.36 2.21 -11.28
C PRO A 217 9.00 3.61 -11.33
N GLY A 218 8.51 4.52 -12.18
CA GLY A 218 8.96 5.92 -12.24
C GLY A 218 8.25 6.85 -11.25
N LEU A 219 7.26 6.34 -10.51
CA LEU A 219 6.52 7.10 -9.49
C LEU A 219 6.92 6.61 -8.10
N TYR A 220 7.64 7.45 -7.36
CA TYR A 220 8.14 7.11 -6.03
C TYR A 220 7.25 7.74 -4.94
N PRO A 221 6.61 6.93 -4.08
CA PRO A 221 5.82 7.47 -2.98
C PRO A 221 6.73 8.14 -1.94
N PRO A 222 6.28 9.23 -1.29
CA PRO A 222 6.97 9.79 -0.13
C PRO A 222 7.06 8.77 1.02
N PRO A 223 7.98 8.96 1.98
CA PRO A 223 8.10 8.07 3.13
C PRO A 223 6.77 7.90 3.88
N GLY A 224 6.40 6.65 4.18
CA GLY A 224 5.15 6.31 4.87
C GLY A 224 3.92 6.20 3.95
N TRP A 225 4.09 6.37 2.63
CA TRP A 225 3.05 6.21 1.63
C TRP A 225 3.39 5.07 0.67
N CYS A 226 2.38 4.55 -0.03
CA CYS A 226 2.58 3.53 -1.06
C CYS A 226 1.96 3.95 -2.39
N GLN A 227 2.52 3.42 -3.47
CA GLN A 227 1.90 3.50 -4.78
C GLN A 227 0.71 2.53 -4.84
N PRO A 228 -0.47 2.98 -5.30
CA PRO A 228 -1.61 2.11 -5.54
C PRO A 228 -1.32 1.09 -6.66
N GLU A 229 -1.77 -0.15 -6.46
CA GLU A 229 -1.43 -1.31 -7.30
C GLU A 229 -2.67 -1.88 -8.02
N TYR A 230 -2.45 -2.74 -9.02
CA TYR A 230 -3.50 -3.49 -9.74
C TYR A 230 -4.59 -2.58 -10.34
N GLY A 231 -5.86 -2.98 -10.29
CA GLY A 231 -7.00 -2.23 -10.82
C GLY A 231 -7.15 -0.85 -10.23
N ILE A 232 -7.15 -0.75 -8.90
CA ILE A 232 -7.22 0.54 -8.18
C ILE A 232 -6.04 1.43 -8.58
N GLY A 233 -4.85 0.84 -8.69
CA GLY A 233 -3.64 1.53 -9.14
C GLY A 233 -3.69 2.00 -10.59
N LYS A 234 -4.24 1.20 -11.49
CA LYS A 234 -4.42 1.56 -12.90
C LYS A 234 -5.38 2.75 -13.03
N VAL A 235 -6.48 2.74 -12.28
CA VAL A 235 -7.39 3.88 -12.18
C VAL A 235 -6.68 5.12 -11.63
N TRP A 236 -5.97 4.98 -10.51
CA TRP A 236 -5.23 6.07 -9.89
C TRP A 236 -4.19 6.72 -10.83
N ARG A 237 -3.46 5.91 -11.63
CA ARG A 237 -2.44 6.39 -12.57
C ARG A 237 -3.01 7.00 -13.84
N ASN A 238 -4.08 6.43 -14.39
CA ASN A 238 -4.48 6.67 -15.77
C ASN A 238 -5.78 7.47 -15.92
N GLN A 239 -6.54 7.67 -14.85
CA GLN A 239 -7.77 8.45 -14.89
C GLN A 239 -7.48 9.89 -14.48
N ASP A 240 -8.03 10.82 -15.26
CA ASP A 240 -7.79 12.26 -15.07
C ASP A 240 -8.15 12.70 -13.65
N ASN A 241 -7.20 13.40 -13.02
CA ASN A 241 -7.31 14.00 -11.69
C ASN A 241 -7.55 13.02 -10.52
N VAL A 242 -7.62 11.70 -10.73
CA VAL A 242 -7.86 10.75 -9.63
C VAL A 242 -6.69 10.75 -8.66
N SER A 243 -5.46 10.62 -9.15
CA SER A 243 -4.26 10.68 -8.31
C SER A 243 -4.08 12.02 -7.61
N GLN A 244 -4.40 13.13 -8.28
CA GLN A 244 -4.31 14.47 -7.71
C GLN A 244 -5.30 14.68 -6.57
N LYS A 245 -6.52 14.12 -6.68
CA LYS A 245 -7.57 14.22 -5.66
C LYS A 245 -7.37 13.26 -4.50
N LEU A 246 -6.94 12.01 -4.77
CA LEU A 246 -6.74 11.00 -3.72
C LEU A 246 -5.39 11.17 -3.00
N GLY A 247 -4.37 11.64 -3.69
CA GLY A 247 -2.98 11.53 -3.23
C GLY A 247 -2.52 10.07 -3.15
N TRP A 248 -1.46 9.81 -2.40
CA TRP A 248 -0.86 8.48 -2.29
C TRP A 248 -1.68 7.52 -1.41
N GLY A 249 -1.46 6.21 -1.57
CA GLY A 249 -2.04 5.20 -0.68
C GLY A 249 -1.41 5.27 0.71
N LYS A 250 -2.22 5.14 1.76
CA LYS A 250 -1.75 5.09 3.16
C LYS A 250 -1.15 3.73 3.52
N ALA A 251 -1.61 2.68 2.86
CA ALA A 251 -1.16 1.31 3.02
C ALA A 251 -1.46 0.53 1.72
N PRO A 252 -0.81 -0.62 1.48
CA PRO A 252 -1.15 -1.49 0.36
C PRO A 252 -2.64 -1.83 0.34
N GLN A 253 -3.19 -2.08 -0.85
CA GLN A 253 -4.57 -2.51 -0.96
C GLN A 253 -4.79 -3.82 -0.19
N GLN A 254 -5.97 -3.97 0.41
CA GLN A 254 -6.36 -5.13 1.21
C GLN A 254 -7.52 -5.85 0.55
N ALA A 255 -7.50 -7.18 0.58
CA ALA A 255 -8.67 -7.97 0.21
C ALA A 255 -9.85 -7.63 1.12
N THR A 256 -11.05 -7.55 0.55
CA THR A 256 -12.28 -7.27 1.28
C THR A 256 -13.43 -8.09 0.73
N THR A 257 -14.44 -8.26 1.58
CA THR A 257 -15.79 -8.61 1.15
C THR A 257 -16.69 -7.41 1.38
N GLY A 258 -17.79 -7.37 0.63
CA GLY A 258 -18.75 -6.31 0.75
C GLY A 258 -20.08 -6.66 0.12
N SER A 259 -20.99 -5.71 0.18
CA SER A 259 -22.28 -5.78 -0.48
C SER A 259 -22.56 -4.48 -1.22
N THR A 260 -23.34 -4.56 -2.29
CA THR A 260 -23.89 -3.40 -2.98
C THR A 260 -25.38 -3.57 -3.17
N GLN A 261 -26.13 -2.48 -3.14
CA GLN A 261 -27.54 -2.48 -3.49
C GLN A 261 -27.87 -1.23 -4.29
N GLN A 262 -28.58 -1.39 -5.40
CA GLN A 262 -28.97 -0.29 -6.27
C GLN A 262 -30.31 0.30 -5.83
N TYR A 263 -30.44 1.61 -5.99
CA TYR A 263 -31.62 2.42 -5.68
C TYR A 263 -31.92 3.35 -6.87
N GLN A 264 -33.10 3.97 -6.88
CA GLN A 264 -33.49 4.91 -7.95
C GLN A 264 -32.55 6.13 -8.03
N GLY A 265 -32.11 6.64 -6.88
CA GLY A 265 -31.29 7.85 -6.76
C GLY A 265 -29.80 7.60 -6.51
N GLY A 266 -29.34 6.35 -6.56
CA GLY A 266 -27.95 6.01 -6.27
C GLY A 266 -27.76 4.55 -5.87
N MET A 267 -26.74 4.28 -5.07
CA MET A 267 -26.50 2.96 -4.52
C MET A 267 -25.98 3.03 -3.08
N MET A 268 -26.11 1.92 -2.35
CA MET A 268 -25.35 1.71 -1.13
C MET A 268 -24.25 0.68 -1.38
N LEU A 269 -23.08 0.91 -0.79
CA LEU A 269 -21.93 0.02 -0.78
C LEU A 269 -21.50 -0.20 0.66
N TRP A 270 -21.35 -1.45 1.06
CA TRP A 270 -20.82 -1.80 2.37
C TRP A 270 -19.55 -2.61 2.23
N THR A 271 -18.55 -2.35 3.06
CA THR A 271 -17.43 -3.29 3.28
C THR A 271 -17.23 -3.53 4.76
N SER A 272 -16.73 -4.71 5.11
CA SER A 272 -16.48 -5.09 6.50
C SER A 272 -15.48 -4.19 7.23
N ALA A 273 -14.64 -3.46 6.49
CA ALA A 273 -13.65 -2.55 7.07
C ALA A 273 -14.06 -1.08 7.10
N SER A 274 -15.12 -0.70 6.35
CA SER A 274 -15.48 0.71 6.22
C SER A 274 -16.93 1.02 6.58
N GLY A 275 -17.83 0.04 6.71
CA GLY A 275 -19.25 0.35 6.94
C GLY A 275 -19.97 0.71 5.64
N VAL A 276 -21.10 1.41 5.75
CA VAL A 276 -22.00 1.73 4.63
C VAL A 276 -21.67 3.10 4.03
N TRP A 277 -21.47 3.12 2.73
CA TRP A 277 -21.39 4.31 1.88
C TRP A 277 -22.67 4.43 1.08
N VAL A 278 -23.29 5.60 1.15
CA VAL A 278 -24.42 5.97 0.30
C VAL A 278 -23.89 6.83 -0.84
N LEU A 279 -23.93 6.32 -2.07
CA LEU A 279 -23.38 6.96 -3.26
C LEU A 279 -24.53 7.48 -4.13
N TYR A 280 -24.74 8.79 -4.18
CA TYR A 280 -25.87 9.39 -4.91
C TYR A 280 -25.54 9.66 -6.38
N ASN A 281 -26.55 9.60 -7.25
CA ASN A 281 -26.39 9.88 -8.68
C ASN A 281 -25.94 11.30 -9.01
N ASN A 282 -26.08 12.25 -8.08
CA ASN A 282 -25.56 13.60 -8.22
C ASN A 282 -24.04 13.71 -7.98
N GLY A 283 -23.35 12.59 -7.74
CA GLY A 283 -21.90 12.52 -7.54
C GLY A 283 -21.44 12.80 -6.11
N THR A 284 -22.35 12.93 -5.14
CA THR A 284 -22.02 13.10 -3.71
C THR A 284 -22.21 11.81 -2.92
N PHE A 285 -21.61 11.70 -1.73
CA PHE A 285 -21.84 10.55 -0.86
C PHE A 285 -22.05 10.92 0.61
N GLN A 286 -22.63 9.97 1.36
CA GLN A 286 -22.63 9.94 2.83
C GLN A 286 -22.01 8.63 3.32
N HIS A 287 -21.49 8.63 4.53
CA HIS A 287 -20.77 7.50 5.11
C HIS A 287 -21.24 7.19 6.53
N PHE A 288 -21.45 5.91 6.84
CA PHE A 288 -21.97 5.40 8.11
C PHE A 288 -21.11 4.21 8.55
N SER A 289 -20.43 4.33 9.69
CA SER A 289 -19.54 3.31 10.26
C SER A 289 -20.26 2.34 11.19
#